data_AF-A0A081RXC1-F1
#
_entry.id   AF-A0A081RXC1-F1
#
_cell.length_a   1.000
_cell.length_b   1.000
_cell.length_c   1.000
_cell.angle_alpha   90.00
_cell.angle_beta   90.00
_cell.angle_gamma   90.00
#
_symmetry.space_group_name_H-M   'P 1'
#
loop_
_entity.id
_entity.type
_entity.pdbx_description
1 polymer ?
#
loop_
_entity_poly.entity_id
_entity_poly.type
_entity_poly.pdbx_seq_one_letter_code
_entity_poly.pdbx_strand_id
1 'polypeptide(L)'
;MRDKLNIKSISPAAAGWWAKFTENNATGTKWYSPVAAWALCDVKYEKQERICTQILPVLTTEFGMEPLHPSDGSCELLYLPEDKFIRSDEPYCYSWHMMS
;
A
#
# COMPACT_ATOMS: atom_id res chain seq x y z
N MET A 1 -19.30 0.80 7.38
CA MET A 1 -18.94 -0.43 8.11
C MET A 1 -17.61 -0.83 7.49
N ARG A 2 -16.47 -0.94 8.20
CA ARG A 2 -15.16 -1.12 7.51
C ARG A 2 -15.29 -2.25 6.49
N ASP A 3 -15.03 -1.94 5.23
CA ASP A 3 -15.09 -2.91 4.14
C ASP A 3 -14.24 -4.13 4.55
N LYS A 4 -14.87 -5.30 4.60
CA LYS A 4 -14.23 -6.50 5.13
C LYS A 4 -13.36 -7.11 4.05
N LEU A 5 -12.05 -6.93 4.19
CA LEU A 5 -11.07 -7.78 3.55
C LEU A 5 -11.04 -9.15 4.23
N ASN A 6 -11.22 -10.20 3.45
CA ASN A 6 -10.93 -11.56 3.90
C ASN A 6 -9.64 -12.06 3.22
N ILE A 7 -8.57 -12.20 4.00
CA ILE A 7 -7.25 -12.62 3.51
C ILE A 7 -7.26 -14.14 3.32
N LYS A 8 -6.99 -14.60 2.09
CA LYS A 8 -6.88 -16.02 1.74
C LYS A 8 -5.46 -16.54 1.89
N SER A 9 -4.48 -15.76 1.46
CA SER A 9 -3.06 -16.11 1.56
C SER A 9 -2.20 -14.86 1.51
N ILE A 10 -0.98 -14.97 2.04
CA ILE A 10 0.05 -13.93 2.01
C ILE A 10 1.32 -14.55 1.45
N SER A 11 1.95 -13.87 0.49
CA SER A 11 3.24 -14.24 -0.09
C SER A 11 4.22 -13.08 0.07
N PRO A 12 5.49 -13.33 0.45
CA PRO A 12 6.46 -12.26 0.61
C PRO A 12 6.70 -11.53 -0.72
N ALA A 13 6.87 -10.21 -0.65
CA ALA A 13 7.28 -9.43 -1.80
C ALA A 13 8.81 -9.50 -1.95
N ALA A 14 9.30 -9.49 -3.19
CA ALA A 14 10.73 -9.27 -3.41
C ALA A 14 11.12 -7.87 -2.92
N ALA A 15 12.31 -7.73 -2.34
CA ALA A 15 12.83 -6.42 -1.97
C ALA A 15 12.90 -5.51 -3.22
N GLY A 16 12.54 -4.23 -3.05
CA GLY A 16 12.46 -3.25 -4.14
C GLY A 16 11.04 -2.97 -4.64
N TRP A 17 10.00 -3.63 -4.12
CA TRP A 17 8.62 -3.22 -4.39
C TRP A 17 8.17 -2.08 -3.49
N TRP A 18 7.59 -1.04 -4.09
CA TRP A 18 7.13 0.17 -3.41
C TRP A 18 5.73 0.56 -3.89
N ALA A 19 4.89 0.98 -2.94
CA ALA A 19 3.64 1.67 -3.22
C ALA A 19 3.90 3.18 -3.21
N LYS A 20 3.67 3.84 -4.35
CA LYS A 20 3.78 5.28 -4.51
C LYS A 20 2.41 5.92 -4.40
N PHE A 21 2.31 6.91 -3.52
CA PHE A 21 1.13 7.72 -3.32
C PHE A 21 1.40 9.12 -3.82
N THR A 22 0.39 9.72 -4.46
CA THR A 22 0.44 11.11 -4.89
C THR A 22 -0.71 11.83 -4.22
N GLU A 23 -0.40 12.79 -3.35
CA GLU A 23 -1.42 13.60 -2.71
C GLU A 23 -2.09 14.51 -3.72
N ASN A 24 -3.41 14.68 -3.55
CA ASN A 24 -4.19 15.64 -4.32
C ASN A 24 -4.02 17.05 -3.74
N ASN A 25 -2.78 17.54 -3.69
CA ASN A 25 -2.43 18.88 -3.26
C ASN A 25 -1.77 19.66 -4.42
N ALA A 26 -1.65 20.99 -4.30
CA ALA A 26 -1.16 21.85 -5.38
C ALA A 26 0.26 21.50 -5.87
N THR A 27 1.06 20.86 -5.01
CA THR A 27 2.43 20.44 -5.31
C THR A 27 2.54 19.00 -5.80
N GLY A 28 1.45 18.22 -5.76
CA GLY A 28 1.43 16.81 -6.09
C GLY A 28 2.44 16.01 -5.27
N THR A 29 2.48 16.25 -3.96
CA THR A 29 3.49 15.67 -3.06
C THR A 29 3.45 14.13 -3.15
N LYS A 30 4.63 13.54 -3.33
CA LYS A 30 4.81 12.09 -3.49
C LYS A 30 5.46 11.51 -2.27
N TRP A 31 4.92 10.38 -1.82
CA TRP A 31 5.53 9.57 -0.79
C TRP A 31 5.37 8.09 -1.13
N TYR A 32 6.20 7.27 -0.49
CA TYR A 32 6.31 5.86 -0.77
C TYR A 32 6.13 5.04 0.50
N SER A 33 5.66 3.81 0.36
CA SER A 33 5.66 2.80 1.42
C SER A 33 6.22 1.49 0.86
N PRO A 34 7.12 0.79 1.57
CA PRO A 34 7.63 -0.48 1.11
C PRO A 34 6.51 -1.53 1.12
N VAL A 35 6.43 -2.30 0.04
CA VAL A 35 5.51 -3.44 -0.03
C VAL A 35 6.19 -4.62 0.65
N ALA A 36 5.67 -5.03 1.82
CA ALA A 36 6.23 -6.14 2.57
C ALA A 36 5.82 -7.50 2.00
N ALA A 37 4.58 -7.58 1.49
CA ALA A 37 4.00 -8.82 0.98
C ALA A 37 2.86 -8.54 -0.01
N TRP A 38 2.37 -9.61 -0.63
CA TRP A 38 1.18 -9.65 -1.47
C TRP A 38 0.13 -10.49 -0.78
N ALA A 39 -1.05 -9.92 -0.56
CA ALA A 39 -2.19 -10.64 0.01
C ALA A 39 -3.21 -10.96 -1.08
N LEU A 40 -3.55 -12.24 -1.23
CA LEU A 40 -4.73 -12.63 -2.01
C LEU A 40 -5.95 -12.46 -1.11
N CYS A 41 -6.83 -11.55 -1.47
CA CYS A 41 -7.97 -11.17 -0.65
C CYS A 41 -9.28 -11.33 -1.42
N ASP A 42 -10.33 -11.73 -0.71
CA ASP A 42 -11.70 -11.48 -1.15
C ASP A 42 -12.14 -10.10 -0.68
N VAL A 43 -12.47 -9.25 -1.63
CA VAL A 43 -12.88 -7.86 -1.43
C VAL A 43 -14.38 -7.75 -1.68
N LYS A 44 -15.11 -7.19 -0.71
CA LYS A 44 -16.52 -6.84 -0.86
C LYS A 44 -16.65 -5.33 -0.78
N TYR A 45 -17.12 -4.71 -1.85
CA TYR A 45 -17.37 -3.27 -1.89
C TYR A 45 -18.79 -2.97 -1.36
N GLU A 46 -18.95 -1.96 -0.50
CA GLU A 46 -20.24 -1.56 0.09
C GLU A 46 -21.41 -1.42 -0.93
N LYS A 47 -21.12 -1.11 -2.21
CA LYS A 47 -22.12 -0.93 -3.28
C LYS A 47 -22.22 -2.08 -4.29
N GLN A 48 -21.47 -3.16 -4.10
CA GLN A 48 -21.48 -4.30 -5.01
C GLN A 48 -21.86 -5.58 -4.25
N GLU A 49 -22.84 -6.32 -4.78
CA GLU A 49 -23.20 -7.63 -4.23
C GLU A 49 -22.10 -8.67 -4.49
N ARG A 50 -21.22 -8.42 -5.47
CA ARG A 50 -20.19 -9.34 -5.90
C ARG A 50 -18.94 -9.23 -5.04
N ILE A 51 -18.45 -10.39 -4.58
CA ILE A 51 -17.12 -10.54 -3.99
C ILE A 51 -16.11 -10.69 -5.13
N CYS A 52 -15.06 -9.88 -5.11
CA CYS A 52 -13.98 -9.92 -6.09
C CYS A 52 -12.69 -10.40 -5.40
N THR A 53 -12.06 -11.43 -5.96
CA THR A 53 -10.73 -11.84 -5.50
C THR A 53 -9.67 -10.95 -6.13
N GLN A 54 -8.80 -10.35 -5.31
CA GLN A 54 -7.76 -9.42 -5.74
C GLN A 54 -6.44 -9.69 -5.02
N ILE A 55 -5.33 -9.38 -5.66
CA ILE A 55 -4.01 -9.33 -5.02
C ILE A 55 -3.76 -7.89 -4.59
N LEU A 56 -3.53 -7.68 -3.31
CA LEU A 56 -3.32 -6.36 -2.71
C LEU A 56 -1.93 -6.26 -2.10
N PRO A 57 -1.28 -5.08 -2.17
CA PRO A 57 -0.02 -4.86 -1.48
C PRO A 57 -0.27 -4.82 0.03
N VAL A 58 0.57 -5.52 0.79
CA VAL A 58 0.64 -5.40 2.24
C VAL A 58 1.65 -4.32 2.56
N LEU A 59 1.17 -3.23 3.15
CA LEU A 59 1.97 -2.06 3.46
C LEU A 59 2.30 -2.03 4.94
N THR A 60 3.46 -1.47 5.26
CA THR A 60 3.86 -1.24 6.65
C THR A 60 3.27 0.07 7.13
N THR A 61 2.62 0.04 8.28
CA THR A 61 2.06 1.21 8.98
C THR A 61 2.59 1.23 10.41
N GLU A 62 2.28 2.30 11.14
CA GLU A 62 2.58 2.40 12.57
C GLU A 62 1.90 1.31 13.43
N PHE A 63 0.83 0.70 12.92
CA PHE A 63 0.05 -0.33 13.62
C PHE A 63 0.42 -1.76 13.19
N GLY A 64 1.40 -1.92 12.29
CA GLY A 64 1.86 -3.22 11.81
C GLY A 64 1.82 -3.31 10.29
N MET A 65 1.31 -4.42 9.77
CA MET A 65 1.26 -4.70 8.34
C MET A 65 -0.13 -5.15 7.94
N GLU A 66 -0.75 -4.44 7.00
CA GLU A 66 -2.10 -4.75 6.51
C GLU A 66 -2.20 -4.58 4.99
N PRO A 67 -3.06 -5.38 4.31
CA PRO A 67 -3.36 -5.15 2.90
C PRO A 67 -4.04 -3.81 2.71
N LEU A 68 -3.60 -3.01 1.73
CA LEU A 68 -4.25 -1.75 1.38
C LEU A 68 -5.63 -2.03 0.78
N HIS A 69 -6.70 -1.60 1.45
CA HIS A 69 -8.04 -1.70 0.86
C HIS A 69 -8.14 -0.76 -0.34
N PRO A 70 -8.72 -1.19 -1.48
CA PRO A 70 -8.88 -0.31 -2.64
C PRO A 70 -9.75 0.95 -2.39
N SER A 71 -10.48 1.01 -1.27
CA SER A 71 -11.24 2.20 -0.83
C SER A 71 -10.38 3.23 -0.10
N ASP A 72 -9.25 2.81 0.46
CA ASP A 72 -8.42 3.64 1.33
C ASP A 72 -7.49 4.57 0.53
N GLY A 73 -7.39 4.32 -0.78
CA GLY A 73 -6.67 5.16 -1.72
C GLY A 73 -6.14 4.36 -2.91
N SER A 74 -5.79 5.06 -3.97
CA SER A 74 -5.02 4.49 -5.07
C SER A 74 -3.53 4.70 -4.83
N CYS A 75 -2.73 3.69 -5.17
CA CYS A 75 -1.28 3.79 -5.25
C CYS A 75 -0.78 3.19 -6.56
N GLU A 76 0.37 3.65 -7.02
CA GLU A 76 1.12 3.00 -8.09
C GLU A 76 2.08 1.99 -7.46
N LEU A 77 2.06 0.75 -7.93
CA LEU A 77 3.01 -0.28 -7.50
C LEU A 77 4.21 -0.30 -8.44
N LEU A 78 5.39 -0.01 -7.89
CA LEU A 78 6.63 0.17 -8.64
C LEU A 78 7.69 -0.82 -8.15
N TYR A 79 8.42 -1.40 -9.09
CA TYR A 79 9.62 -2.19 -8.79
C TYR A 79 10.85 -1.31 -8.99
N LEU A 80 11.45 -0.88 -7.88
CA LEU A 80 12.54 0.08 -7.77
C LEU A 80 13.65 -0.52 -6.87
N PRO A 81 14.36 -1.55 -7.34
CA PRO A 81 15.34 -2.28 -6.53
C PRO A 81 16.63 -1.49 -6.27
N GLU A 82 17.00 -0.56 -7.17
CA GLU A 82 18.25 0.21 -7.08
C GLU A 82 18.06 1.58 -6.42
N ASP A 83 16.82 2.05 -6.33
CA ASP A 83 16.47 3.34 -5.75
C ASP A 83 16.63 3.32 -4.22
N LYS A 84 17.10 4.44 -3.68
CA LYS A 84 17.30 4.60 -2.24
C LYS A 84 16.19 5.48 -1.68
N PHE A 85 15.73 5.11 -0.49
CA PHE A 85 14.65 5.81 0.18
C PHE A 85 15.08 6.23 1.59
N ILE A 86 14.63 7.40 2.02
CA ILE A 86 14.75 7.89 3.40
C ILE A 86 13.36 7.90 4.01
N ARG A 87 13.22 7.37 5.22
CA ARG A 87 11.97 7.45 5.96
C ARG A 87 11.73 8.90 6.39
N SER A 88 10.51 9.39 6.24
CA SER A 88 10.13 10.70 6.79
C SER A 88 10.31 10.71 8.30
N ASP A 89 10.77 11.85 8.83
CA ASP A 89 10.97 12.06 10.28
C ASP A 89 9.71 12.58 10.98
N GLU A 90 8.58 12.65 10.26
CA GLU A 90 7.31 13.10 10.82
C GLU A 90 6.73 12.08 11.82
N PRO A 91 6.28 12.52 13.01
CA PRO A 91 5.65 11.64 13.98
C PRO A 91 4.44 10.92 13.38
N TYR A 92 4.30 9.61 13.64
CA TYR A 92 3.20 8.79 13.15
C TYR A 92 3.09 8.68 11.62
N CYS A 93 4.17 9.03 10.90
CA CYS A 93 4.23 8.98 9.44
C CYS A 93 5.10 7.80 9.00
N TYR A 94 4.48 6.71 8.52
CA TYR A 94 5.20 5.58 7.92
C TYR A 94 5.39 5.79 6.42
N SER A 95 6.02 6.90 6.06
CA SER A 95 6.24 7.32 4.68
C SER A 95 7.73 7.42 4.34
N TRP A 96 8.04 7.28 3.06
CA TRP A 96 9.39 7.34 2.54
C TRP A 96 9.48 8.32 1.37
N HIS A 97 10.63 8.95 1.22
CA HIS A 97 10.97 9.78 0.08
C HIS A 97 12.13 9.15 -0.68
N MET A 98 12.03 9.15 -2.01
CA MET A 98 13.12 8.73 -2.89
C MET A 98 14.26 9.75 -2.77
N MET A 99 15.48 9.26 -2.54
CA MET A 99 16.68 10.08 -2.62
C MET A 99 16.92 10.43 -4.09
N SER A 100 17.09 11.73 -4.37
CA SER A 100 17.58 12.22 -5.66
C SER A 100 19.07 11.96 -5.84
#